data_AF-A0A1I3MXK2-F1
#
_entry.id   AF-A0A1I3MXK2-F1
#
_cell.length_a   1.000
_cell.length_b   1.000
_cell.length_c   1.000
_cell.angle_alpha   90.00
_cell.angle_beta   90.00
_cell.angle_gamma   90.00
#
_symmetry.space_group_name_H-M   'P 1'
#
loop_
_entity.id
_entity.type
_entity.pdbx_description
1 polymer ?
#
loop_
_entity_poly.entity_id
_entity_poly.type
_entity_poly.pdbx_seq_one_letter_code
_entity_poly.pdbx_strand_id
1 'polypeptide(L)'
;MGKEQDIIQKLMQMRVGQIIVFSTKDPTEPLEVERIFVGKNPGWIIYFRGGREIIRELDKAVQFISQHWDFDLRSFLQKQLLDVGEIEDLGEF
;
A
#
# COMPACT_ATOMS: atom_id res chain seq x y z
N MET A 1 -12.23 -10.14 7.89
CA MET A 1 -12.33 -9.15 6.78
C MET A 1 -11.33 -9.58 5.72
N GLY A 2 -11.76 -9.72 4.47
CA GLY A 2 -10.93 -10.26 3.40
C GLY A 2 -9.90 -9.25 2.90
N LYS A 3 -8.73 -9.73 2.48
CA LYS A 3 -7.63 -8.95 1.91
C LYS A 3 -8.08 -7.93 0.86
N GLU A 4 -9.00 -8.33 -0.02
CA GLU A 4 -9.54 -7.47 -1.08
C GLU A 4 -10.37 -6.30 -0.54
N GLN A 5 -11.16 -6.51 0.52
CA GLN A 5 -11.94 -5.43 1.14
C GLN A 5 -11.03 -4.37 1.77
N ASP A 6 -9.90 -4.77 2.34
CA ASP A 6 -8.92 -3.85 2.91
C ASP A 6 -8.26 -2.99 1.82
N ILE A 7 -7.88 -3.62 0.69
CA ILE A 7 -7.36 -2.91 -0.48
C ILE A 7 -8.40 -1.91 -1.00
N ILE A 8 -9.66 -2.33 -1.15
CA ILE A 8 -10.75 -1.45 -1.62
C ILE A 8 -10.87 -0.22 -0.72
N GLN A 9 -10.90 -0.40 0.61
CA GLN A 9 -10.98 0.72 1.55
C GLN A 9 -9.79 1.67 1.41
N LYS A 10 -8.57 1.13 1.31
CA LYS A 10 -7.35 1.94 1.10
C LYS A 10 -7.44 2.75 -0.19
N LEU A 11 -7.76 2.11 -1.32
CA LEU A 11 -7.84 2.77 -2.63
C LEU A 11 -8.92 3.84 -2.71
N MET A 12 -10.09 3.59 -2.08
CA MET A 12 -11.19 4.56 -2.06
C MET A 12 -10.86 5.82 -1.25
N GLN A 13 -10.09 5.67 -0.17
CA GLN A 13 -9.67 6.76 0.72
C GLN A 13 -8.46 7.54 0.21
N MET A 14 -7.77 7.06 -0.83
CA MET A 14 -6.62 7.76 -1.43
C MET A 14 -7.02 9.13 -1.97
N ARG A 15 -6.19 10.14 -1.73
CA ARG A 15 -6.27 11.42 -2.44
C ARG A 15 -5.56 11.31 -3.79
N VAL A 16 -5.93 12.13 -4.76
CA VAL A 16 -5.20 12.19 -6.04
C VAL A 16 -3.77 12.67 -5.79
N GLY A 17 -2.79 12.02 -6.40
CA GLY A 17 -1.35 12.20 -6.15
C GLY A 17 -0.84 11.51 -4.89
N GLN A 18 -1.70 10.86 -4.11
CA GLN A 18 -1.25 10.06 -2.96
C GLN A 18 -0.71 8.71 -3.44
N ILE A 19 0.39 8.28 -2.82
CA ILE A 19 1.00 6.97 -3.02
C ILE A 19 0.76 6.13 -1.76
N ILE A 20 0.31 4.88 -1.94
CA ILE A 20 0.25 3.85 -0.90
C ILE A 20 1.18 2.73 -1.29
N VAL A 21 1.99 2.26 -0.33
CA VAL A 21 2.93 1.17 -0.53
C VAL A 21 2.41 -0.11 0.11
N PHE A 22 2.37 -1.18 -0.67
CA PHE A 22 2.02 -2.53 -0.25
C PHE A 22 3.29 -3.39 -0.24
N SER A 23 3.52 -4.09 0.87
CA SER A 23 4.63 -5.04 1.00
C SER A 23 4.41 -6.23 0.06
N THR A 24 5.45 -6.69 -0.64
CA THR A 24 5.36 -7.94 -1.39
C THR A 24 6.24 -9.00 -0.73
N LYS A 25 6.28 -10.21 -1.30
CA LYS A 25 7.15 -11.29 -0.82
C LYS A 25 8.62 -10.90 -0.80
N ASP A 26 9.01 -10.00 -1.71
CA ASP A 26 10.36 -9.45 -1.75
C ASP A 26 10.35 -8.03 -1.16
N PRO A 27 11.04 -7.80 -0.03
CA PRO A 27 11.05 -6.48 0.61
C PRO A 27 11.76 -5.40 -0.24
N THR A 28 12.55 -5.79 -1.25
CA THR A 28 13.22 -4.86 -2.17
C THR A 28 12.35 -4.46 -3.35
N GLU A 29 11.22 -5.16 -3.56
CA GLU A 29 10.26 -4.88 -4.62
C GLU A 29 8.89 -4.51 -4.03
N PRO A 30 8.76 -3.36 -3.35
CA PRO A 30 7.46 -2.90 -2.88
C PRO A 30 6.52 -2.61 -4.05
N LEU A 31 5.23 -2.80 -3.83
CA LEU A 31 4.19 -2.44 -4.78
C LEU A 31 3.63 -1.08 -4.39
N GLU A 32 3.87 -0.07 -5.23
CA GLU A 32 3.40 1.29 -4.96
C GLU A 32 2.18 1.58 -5.83
N VAL A 33 1.15 2.15 -5.23
CA VAL A 33 -0.08 2.53 -5.92
C VAL A 33 -0.30 4.01 -5.75
N GLU A 34 -0.39 4.74 -6.85
CA GLU A 34 -0.67 6.16 -6.89
C GLU A 34 -2.07 6.40 -7.46
N ARG A 35 -2.90 7.23 -6.81
CA ARG A 35 -4.20 7.62 -7.38
C ARG A 35 -4.01 8.80 -8.32
N ILE A 36 -4.51 8.69 -9.55
CA ILE A 36 -4.44 9.73 -10.57
C ILE A 36 -5.80 10.07 -11.16
N PHE A 37 -5.86 11.14 -11.95
CA PHE A 37 -6.97 11.39 -12.86
C PHE A 37 -6.62 10.91 -14.27
N VAL A 38 -7.49 10.09 -14.85
CA VAL A 38 -7.43 9.70 -16.25
C VAL A 38 -8.62 10.33 -16.96
N GLY A 39 -8.40 11.52 -17.53
CA GLY A 39 -9.48 12.35 -18.06
C GLY A 39 -10.38 12.87 -16.94
N LYS A 40 -11.64 12.41 -16.90
CA LYS A 40 -12.63 12.79 -15.86
C LYS A 40 -12.82 11.74 -14.77
N ASN A 41 -12.18 10.57 -14.90
CA ASN A 41 -12.35 9.44 -13.99
C ASN A 41 -11.11 9.24 -13.13
N PRO A 42 -11.26 8.78 -11.88
CA PRO A 42 -10.11 8.33 -11.10
C PRO A 42 -9.50 7.09 -11.74
N GLY A 43 -8.19 6.95 -11.62
CA GLY A 43 -7.43 5.75 -11.94
C GLY A 43 -6.29 5.56 -10.96
N TRP A 44 -5.56 4.46 -11.11
CA TRP A 44 -4.43 4.11 -10.27
C TRP A 44 -3.24 3.75 -11.14
N ILE A 45 -2.07 4.32 -10.81
CA ILE A 45 -0.80 3.84 -11.34
C ILE A 45 -0.27 2.83 -10.35
N ILE A 46 0.10 1.64 -10.82
CA ILE A 46 0.78 0.63 -10.03
C ILE A 46 2.22 0.57 -10.49
N TYR A 47 3.16 0.80 -9.59
CA TYR A 47 4.59 0.62 -9.80
C TYR A 47 5.02 -0.69 -9.16
N PHE A 48 5.60 -1.59 -9.95
CA PHE A 48 6.05 -2.89 -9.49
C PHE A 48 7.20 -3.40 -10.36
N ARG A 49 8.29 -3.87 -9.74
CA ARG A 49 9.49 -4.42 -10.42
C ARG A 49 10.11 -3.51 -11.49
N GLY A 50 10.13 -2.20 -11.24
CA GLY A 50 10.62 -1.21 -12.21
C GLY A 50 9.69 -0.95 -13.40
N GLY A 51 8.54 -1.60 -13.46
CA GLY A 51 7.45 -1.33 -14.39
C GLY A 51 6.41 -0.38 -13.80
N ARG A 52 5.59 0.21 -14.68
CA ARG A 52 4.39 0.97 -14.28
C ARG A 52 3.20 0.56 -15.14
N GLU A 53 2.05 0.39 -14.52
CA GLU A 53 0.79 0.10 -15.20
C GLU A 53 -0.30 1.07 -14.75
N ILE A 54 -1.12 1.56 -15.69
CA ILE A 54 -2.25 2.44 -15.39
C ILE A 54 -3.53 1.62 -15.44
N ILE A 55 -4.20 1.50 -14.30
CA ILE A 55 -5.45 0.76 -14.15
C ILE A 55 -6.59 1.72 -13.85
N ARG A 56 -7.65 1.65 -14.65
CA ARG A 56 -8.83 2.53 -14.51
C ARG A 56 -9.97 1.89 -13.72
N GLU A 57 -9.98 0.57 -13.67
CA GLU A 57 -11.02 -0.22 -13.01
C GLU A 57 -10.56 -0.59 -11.61
N LEU A 58 -11.35 -0.21 -10.59
CA LEU A 58 -11.03 -0.49 -9.19
C LEU A 58 -10.83 -1.99 -8.96
N ASP A 59 -11.73 -2.83 -9.47
CA ASP A 59 -11.65 -4.29 -9.34
C ASP A 59 -10.34 -4.84 -9.89
N LYS A 60 -9.85 -4.35 -11.04
CA LYS A 60 -8.57 -4.79 -11.61
C LYS A 60 -7.38 -4.36 -10.75
N ALA A 61 -7.43 -3.14 -10.20
CA ALA A 61 -6.38 -2.65 -9.31
C ALA A 61 -6.34 -3.50 -8.03
N VAL A 62 -7.51 -3.80 -7.45
CA VAL A 62 -7.65 -4.67 -6.28
C VAL A 62 -7.14 -6.07 -6.57
N GLN A 63 -7.48 -6.65 -7.73
CA GLN A 63 -7.03 -7.98 -8.10
C GLN A 63 -5.51 -8.05 -8.24
N PHE A 64 -4.89 -7.07 -8.91
CA PHE A 64 -3.44 -6.99 -9.06
C PHE A 64 -2.75 -6.87 -7.71
N ILE A 65 -3.18 -5.92 -6.88
CA ILE A 65 -2.62 -5.72 -5.54
C ILE A 65 -2.82 -6.99 -4.70
N SER A 66 -3.99 -7.63 -4.74
CA SER A 66 -4.26 -8.85 -3.98
C SER A 66 -3.38 -10.02 -4.39
N GLN A 67 -2.99 -10.12 -5.67
CA GLN A 67 -2.08 -11.18 -6.13
C GLN A 67 -0.63 -10.98 -5.66
N HIS A 68 -0.19 -9.73 -5.55
CA HIS A 68 1.21 -9.39 -5.27
C HIS A 68 1.47 -8.93 -3.83
N TRP A 69 0.45 -8.46 -3.12
CA TRP A 69 0.53 -8.06 -1.73
C TRP A 69 0.80 -9.30 -0.88
N ASP A 70 1.94 -9.38 -0.22
CA ASP A 70 2.16 -10.43 0.77
C ASP A 70 1.73 -9.87 2.12
N PHE A 71 0.53 -10.25 2.55
CA PHE A 71 0.01 -9.86 3.86
C PHE A 71 0.59 -10.80 4.90
N ASP A 72 1.89 -10.66 5.17
CA ASP A 72 2.49 -11.32 6.32
C ASP A 72 2.13 -10.52 7.57
N LEU A 73 1.18 -11.07 8.34
CA LEU A 73 0.70 -10.48 9.59
C LEU A 73 1.87 -10.19 10.56
N ARG A 74 2.98 -10.93 10.45
CA ARG A 74 4.18 -10.70 11.27
C ARG A 74 4.90 -9.42 10.88
N SER A 75 4.95 -9.07 9.58
CA SER A 75 5.56 -7.84 9.11
C SER A 75 4.77 -6.60 9.53
N PHE A 76 3.44 -6.70 9.64
CA PHE A 76 2.60 -5.64 10.19
C PHE A 76 2.84 -5.43 11.69
N LEU A 77 2.93 -6.53 12.46
CA LEU A 77 3.24 -6.49 13.90
C LEU A 77 4.67 -5.98 14.17
N GLN A 78 5.65 -6.39 13.37
CA GLN A 78 7.04 -5.90 13.52
C GLN A 78 7.16 -4.39 13.27
N LYS A 79 6.44 -3.84 12.29
CA LYS A 79 6.44 -2.38 12.05
C LYS A 79 5.80 -1.61 13.21
N GLN A 80 4.73 -2.11 13.82
CA GLN A 80 4.16 -1.46 15.01
C GLN A 80 5.07 -1.56 16.24
N LEU A 81 5.84 -2.64 16.40
CA LEU A 81 6.77 -2.80 17.51
C LEU A 81 7.99 -1.87 17.41
N LEU A 82 8.43 -1.53 16.20
CA LEU A 82 9.53 -0.57 15.98
C LEU A 82 9.11 0.89 16.21
N ASP A 83 7.84 1.24 15.95
CA ASP A 83 7.30 2.59 16.22
C ASP A 83 7.09 2.85 17.73
N VAL A 84 7.00 1.79 18.54
CA VAL A 84 6.90 1.86 20.01
C VAL A 84 8.29 1.76 20.68
N GLY A 85 9.37 1.91 19.91
CA GLY A 85 10.76 1.87 20.38
C GLY A 85 11.43 3.24 20.57
N GLU A 86 10.77 4.36 20.25
CA GLU A 86 11.28 5.72 20.48
C GLU A 86 10.57 6.44 21.65
N ILE A 87 10.33 5.72 22.76
CA ILE A 87 10.07 6.36 24.06
C ILE A 87 11.03 5.78 25.10
N GLU A 88 12.32 5.97 24.87
CA GLU A 88 13.33 5.98 25.94
C GLU A 88 14.19 7.23 25.77
N ASP A 89 13.68 8.38 26.22
CA ASP A 89 14.52 9.44 26.81
C ASP A 89 13.63 10.48 27.53
N LEU A 90 13.08 10.10 28.70
CA LEU A 90 12.66 11.05 29.73
C LEU A 90 13.09 10.45 31.07
N GLY A 91 14.39 10.45 31.28
CA GLY A 91 15.02 9.86 32.46
C GLY A 91 16.39 10.43 32.76
N GLU A 92 16.50 11.75 32.94
CA GLU A 92 17.31 12.41 33.99
C GLU A 92 17.27 13.92 33.79
N PHE A 93 16.61 14.64 34.72
CA PHE A 93 17.16 15.71 35.56
C PHE A 93 16.05 16.27 36.47
#